data_AF-A0A7X0VVK0-F1
#
_entry.id   AF-A0A7X0VVK0-F1
#
_cell.length_a   1.000
_cell.length_b   1.000
_cell.length_c   1.000
_cell.angle_alpha   90.00
_cell.angle_beta   90.00
_cell.angle_gamma   90.00
#
_symmetry.space_group_name_H-M   'P 1'
#
loop_
_entity.id
_entity.type
_entity.pdbx_description
1 polymer ?
#
loop_
_entity_poly.entity_id
_entity_poly.type
_entity_poly.pdbx_seq_one_letter_code
_entity_poly.pdbx_strand_id
1 'polypeptide(L)'
;MDEQPIQLLDHSRPPEPMKLGKIHREDYDYVRKGSCSLFMFTEPLAGWRHVHVSERRTKADWAEQVRELLEDHYPEAKRVRLVMDNLNTHAISSLYETFPPERALSLAKRLEIHYTPKHGS
;
A
#
# COMPACT_ATOMS: atom_id res chain seq x y z
N MET A 1 -7.73 -2.57 -3.59
CA MET A 1 -6.59 -2.15 -2.76
C MET A 1 -5.95 -3.41 -2.23
N ASP A 2 -4.63 -3.45 -2.31
CA ASP A 2 -3.84 -4.61 -1.89
C ASP A 2 -2.52 -4.12 -1.28
N GLU A 3 -1.90 -4.96 -0.46
CA GLU A 3 -0.61 -4.68 0.14
C GLU A 3 0.40 -5.80 -0.03
N GLN A 4 1.62 -5.42 -0.40
CA GLN A 4 2.72 -6.37 -0.58
C GLN A 4 3.91 -6.01 0.33
N PRO A 5 4.34 -6.92 1.23
CA PRO A 5 5.59 -6.76 1.94
C PRO A 5 6.77 -6.94 0.98
N ILE A 6 7.71 -6.01 0.99
CA ILE A 6 8.94 -6.06 0.18
C ILE A 6 10.14 -6.12 1.11
N GLN A 7 11.09 -6.99 0.78
CA GLN A 7 12.39 -7.01 1.43
C GLN A 7 13.29 -5.96 0.79
N LEU A 8 13.95 -5.16 1.62
CA LEU A 8 14.94 -4.21 1.18
C LEU A 8 16.29 -4.92 1.18
N LEU A 9 16.88 -5.08 0.00
CA LEU A 9 18.14 -5.78 -0.20
C LEU A 9 19.16 -4.82 -0.77
N ASP A 10 20.39 -4.97 -0.30
CA ASP A 10 21.56 -4.23 -0.78
C ASP A 10 22.64 -5.25 -1.21
N HIS A 11 23.55 -4.83 -2.07
CA HIS A 11 24.63 -5.71 -2.50
C HIS A 11 25.68 -5.81 -1.39
N SER A 12 26.14 -7.03 -1.09
CA SER A 12 27.29 -7.21 -0.19
C SER A 12 28.59 -6.63 -0.77
N ARG A 13 28.67 -6.57 -2.11
CA ARG A 13 29.77 -6.02 -2.90
C ARG A 13 29.22 -5.23 -4.08
N PRO A 14 29.81 -4.07 -4.44
CA PRO A 14 29.35 -3.30 -5.59
C PRO A 14 29.34 -4.12 -6.89
N PRO A 15 28.29 -4.04 -7.72
CA PRO A 15 28.26 -4.67 -9.03
C PRO A 15 29.43 -4.22 -9.91
N GLU A 16 29.94 -5.14 -10.74
CA GLU A 16 30.93 -4.79 -11.74
C GLU A 16 30.25 -4.28 -13.02
N PRO A 17 30.57 -3.05 -13.49
CA PRO A 17 29.93 -2.48 -14.66
C PRO A 17 30.31 -3.23 -15.93
N MET A 18 29.42 -3.15 -16.93
CA MET A 18 29.65 -3.71 -18.25
C MET A 18 30.90 -3.10 -18.90
N LYS A 19 31.71 -3.94 -19.57
CA LYS A 19 32.88 -3.53 -20.37
C LYS A 19 32.85 -4.25 -21.71
N LEU A 20 33.60 -3.77 -22.70
CA LEU A 20 33.69 -4.45 -23.99
C LEU A 20 34.13 -5.92 -23.80
N GLY A 21 33.30 -6.86 -24.26
CA GLY A 21 33.52 -8.30 -24.09
C GLY A 21 33.23 -8.86 -22.68
N LYS A 22 32.70 -8.06 -21.74
CA LYS A 22 32.30 -8.48 -20.40
C LYS A 22 30.93 -7.93 -20.02
N ILE A 23 29.99 -8.84 -19.77
CA ILE A 23 28.64 -8.48 -19.30
C ILE A 23 28.67 -7.86 -17.90
N HIS A 24 27.57 -7.22 -17.51
CA HIS A 24 27.33 -6.81 -16.13
C HIS A 24 27.42 -8.02 -15.20
N ARG A 25 28.09 -7.89 -14.06
CA ARG A 25 28.22 -8.97 -13.08
C ARG A 25 27.79 -8.47 -11.71
N GLU A 26 26.83 -9.16 -11.13
CA GLU A 26 26.37 -8.97 -9.76
C GLU A 26 26.73 -10.23 -8.97
N ASP A 27 27.21 -10.05 -7.74
CA ASP A 27 27.40 -11.15 -6.81
C ASP A 27 26.03 -11.57 -6.25
N TYR A 28 25.87 -12.86 -5.93
CA TYR A 28 24.60 -13.37 -5.38
C TYR A 28 24.45 -13.06 -3.88
N ASP A 29 25.56 -12.74 -3.19
CA ASP A 29 25.56 -12.37 -1.78
C ASP A 29 24.93 -10.97 -1.57
N TYR A 30 23.93 -10.90 -0.69
CA TYR A 30 23.19 -9.66 -0.39
C TYR A 30 23.17 -9.35 1.11
N VAL A 31 22.94 -8.09 1.44
CA VAL A 31 22.72 -7.60 2.79
C VAL A 31 21.24 -7.24 2.95
N ARG A 32 20.56 -7.86 3.91
CA ARG A 32 19.17 -7.53 4.23
C ARG A 32 19.12 -6.21 5.01
N LYS A 33 18.39 -5.23 4.48
CA LYS A 33 18.19 -3.89 5.08
C LYS A 33 16.81 -3.72 5.72
N GLY A 34 16.15 -4.82 6.04
CA GLY A 34 14.81 -4.85 6.61
C GLY A 34 13.74 -5.09 5.56
N SER A 35 12.54 -4.60 5.83
CA SER A 35 11.36 -4.76 4.97
C SER A 35 10.46 -3.55 5.07
N CYS A 36 9.73 -3.26 4.00
CA CYS A 36 8.65 -2.28 3.98
C CYS A 36 7.36 -2.95 3.47
N SER A 37 6.26 -2.22 3.55
CA SER A 37 4.95 -2.61 3.00
C SER A 37 4.53 -1.61 1.93
N LEU A 38 4.23 -2.11 0.74
CA LEU A 38 3.65 -1.33 -0.34
C LEU A 38 2.13 -1.39 -0.22
N PHE A 39 1.47 -0.24 -0.12
CA PHE A 39 0.03 -0.10 -0.25
C PHE A 39 -0.28 0.31 -1.70
N MET A 40 -1.14 -0.44 -2.39
CA MET A 40 -1.53 -0.14 -3.76
C MET A 40 -3.05 0.06 -3.88
N PHE A 41 -3.43 1.21 -4.43
CA PHE A 41 -4.79 1.51 -4.86
C PHE A 41 -4.82 1.56 -6.38
N THR A 42 -5.90 1.09 -6.98
CA THR A 42 -6.08 1.15 -8.43
C THR A 42 -7.54 1.29 -8.80
N GLU A 43 -7.79 2.07 -9.84
CA GLU A 43 -9.05 2.14 -10.56
C GLU A 43 -8.78 1.73 -12.01
N PRO A 44 -8.93 0.43 -12.35
CA PRO A 44 -8.52 -0.10 -13.65
C PRO A 44 -9.20 0.58 -14.84
N LEU A 45 -10.49 0.94 -14.70
CA LEU A 45 -11.27 1.57 -15.77
C LEU A 45 -10.81 3.00 -16.07
N ALA A 46 -10.27 3.70 -15.08
CA ALA A 46 -9.68 5.02 -15.25
C ALA A 46 -8.20 4.96 -15.64
N GLY A 47 -7.58 3.77 -15.65
CA GLY A 47 -6.13 3.62 -15.82
C GLY A 47 -5.32 4.23 -14.67
N TRP A 48 -5.92 4.38 -13.49
CA TRP A 48 -5.31 5.05 -12.35
C TRP A 48 -4.76 4.06 -11.33
N ARG A 49 -3.61 4.40 -10.75
CA ARG A 49 -3.05 3.72 -9.58
C ARG A 49 -2.27 4.68 -8.70
N HIS A 50 -2.27 4.38 -7.42
CA HIS A 50 -1.45 5.03 -6.41
C HIS A 50 -0.71 3.97 -5.62
N VAL A 51 0.57 4.22 -5.31
CA VAL A 51 1.41 3.34 -4.50
C VAL A 51 2.05 4.17 -3.41
N HIS A 52 1.89 3.73 -2.17
CA HIS A 52 2.55 4.29 -1.01
C HIS A 52 3.44 3.25 -0.35
N VAL A 53 4.62 3.67 0.10
CA VAL A 53 5.57 2.80 0.80
C VAL A 53 5.58 3.19 2.27
N SER A 54 5.20 2.27 3.16
CA SER A 54 5.35 2.45 4.60
C SER A 54 6.32 1.43 5.18
N GLU A 55 7.01 1.80 6.26
CA GLU A 55 7.83 0.85 7.02
C GLU A 55 6.98 -0.24 7.67
N ARG A 56 5.70 0.05 7.96
CA ARG A 56 4.78 -0.85 8.68
C ARG A 56 3.44 -0.96 7.95
N ARG A 57 2.66 -1.97 8.34
CA ARG A 57 1.28 -2.18 7.89
C ARG A 57 0.36 -2.25 9.10
N THR A 58 0.18 -1.11 9.76
CA THR A 58 -0.71 -0.96 10.93
C THR A 58 -2.09 -0.44 10.53
N LYS A 59 -3.03 -0.46 11.48
CA LYS A 59 -4.35 0.17 11.32
C LYS A 59 -4.24 1.67 11.04
N ALA A 60 -3.26 2.34 11.65
CA ALA A 60 -3.01 3.76 11.45
C ALA A 60 -2.47 4.05 10.05
N ASP A 61 -1.53 3.23 9.56
CA ASP A 61 -1.04 3.32 8.19
C ASP A 61 -2.21 3.19 7.20
N TRP A 62 -3.04 2.15 7.35
CA TRP A 62 -4.20 1.95 6.49
C TRP A 62 -5.20 3.12 6.55
N ALA A 63 -5.49 3.64 7.75
CA ALA A 63 -6.43 4.74 7.92
C ALA A 63 -5.94 6.03 7.25
N GLU A 64 -4.64 6.33 7.33
CA GLU A 64 -4.02 7.45 6.63
C GLU A 64 -4.09 7.29 5.11
N GLN A 65 -3.85 6.07 4.60
CA GLN A 65 -4.00 5.77 3.17
C GLN A 65 -5.44 5.96 2.67
N VAL A 66 -6.43 5.56 3.47
CA VAL A 66 -7.85 5.79 3.15
C VAL A 66 -8.19 7.27 3.17
N ARG A 67 -7.62 8.04 4.11
CA ARG A 67 -7.79 9.50 4.16
C ARG A 67 -7.23 10.16 2.90
N GLU A 68 -5.98 9.87 2.53
CA GLU A 68 -5.35 10.37 1.30
C GLU A 68 -6.16 10.01 0.05
N LEU A 69 -6.65 8.76 -0.05
CA LEU A 69 -7.53 8.34 -1.13
C LEU A 69 -8.78 9.22 -1.26
N LEU A 70 -9.45 9.50 -0.14
CA LEU A 70 -10.73 10.21 -0.15
C LEU A 70 -10.58 11.73 -0.26
N GLU A 71 -9.55 12.30 0.35
CA GLU A 71 -9.38 13.75 0.43
C GLU A 71 -8.49 14.29 -0.68
N ASP A 72 -7.46 13.56 -1.10
CA ASP A 72 -6.47 14.05 -2.06
C ASP A 72 -6.72 13.49 -3.47
N HIS A 73 -7.05 12.20 -3.59
CA HIS A 73 -7.24 11.56 -4.90
C HIS A 73 -8.68 11.65 -5.42
N TYR A 74 -9.67 11.55 -4.54
CA TYR A 74 -11.08 11.61 -4.90
C TYR A 74 -11.88 12.61 -4.05
N PRO A 75 -11.44 13.88 -3.88
CA PRO A 75 -12.14 14.87 -3.03
C PRO A 75 -13.62 15.05 -3.40
N GLU A 76 -13.90 15.10 -4.70
CA GLU A 76 -15.25 15.36 -5.24
C GLU A 76 -16.17 14.13 -5.21
N ALA A 77 -15.61 12.94 -4.95
CA ALA A 77 -16.41 11.72 -4.90
C ALA A 77 -17.24 11.69 -3.62
N LYS A 78 -18.57 11.74 -3.78
CA LYS A 78 -19.52 11.60 -2.65
C LYS A 78 -19.36 10.25 -1.94
N ARG A 79 -19.03 9.19 -2.71
CA ARG A 79 -18.78 7.85 -2.19
C ARG A 79 -17.77 7.12 -3.05
N VAL A 80 -16.86 6.38 -2.41
CA VAL A 80 -15.86 5.52 -3.04
C VAL A 80 -16.14 4.06 -2.67
N ARG A 81 -16.24 3.21 -3.69
CA ARG A 81 -16.34 1.76 -3.54
C ARG A 81 -14.95 1.17 -3.44
N LEU A 82 -14.57 0.75 -2.24
CA LEU A 82 -13.24 0.22 -1.96
C LEU A 82 -13.32 -1.30 -1.84
N VAL A 83 -12.72 -1.99 -2.81
CA VAL A 83 -12.56 -3.45 -2.78
C VAL A 83 -11.19 -3.78 -2.18
N MET A 84 -11.14 -4.64 -1.16
CA MET A 84 -9.90 -5.08 -0.51
C MET A 84 -10.06 -6.46 0.14
N ASP A 85 -8.96 -7.06 0.59
CA ASP A 85 -9.01 -8.32 1.34
C ASP A 85 -9.60 -8.12 2.75
N ASN A 86 -9.76 -9.23 3.48
CA ASN A 86 -10.35 -9.22 4.83
C ASN A 86 -9.28 -9.19 5.94
N LEU A 87 -8.20 -8.42 5.74
CA LEU A 87 -7.17 -8.24 6.74
C LEU A 87 -7.72 -7.49 7.97
N ASN A 88 -7.18 -7.78 9.17
CA ASN A 88 -7.65 -7.19 10.43
C ASN A 88 -7.47 -5.66 10.51
N THR A 89 -6.64 -5.07 9.66
CA THR A 89 -6.45 -3.63 9.52
C THR A 89 -7.54 -2.97 8.69
N HIS A 90 -8.24 -3.73 7.83
CA HIS A 90 -9.22 -3.25 6.87
C HIS A 90 -10.61 -3.12 7.47
N ALA A 91 -10.73 -2.24 8.46
CA ALA A 91 -11.97 -2.05 9.18
C ALA A 91 -12.24 -0.55 9.40
N ILE A 92 -13.52 -0.19 9.39
CA ILE A 92 -13.96 1.17 9.75
C ILE A 92 -13.46 1.55 11.16
N SER A 93 -13.35 0.58 12.08
CA SER A 93 -12.78 0.82 13.41
C SER A 93 -11.35 1.37 13.36
N SER A 94 -10.55 0.99 12.35
CA SER A 94 -9.21 1.55 12.17
C SER A 94 -9.23 3.07 11.95
N LEU A 95 -10.27 3.60 11.32
CA LEU A 95 -10.45 5.06 11.18
C LEU A 95 -10.71 5.72 12.54
N TYR A 96 -11.53 5.09 13.40
CA TYR A 96 -11.84 5.60 14.74
C TYR A 96 -10.68 5.44 15.73
N GLU A 97 -9.85 4.41 15.56
CA GLU A 97 -8.62 4.22 16.34
C GLU A 97 -7.56 5.27 15.97
N THR A 98 -7.61 5.81 14.75
CA THR A 98 -6.56 6.71 14.22
C THR A 98 -6.94 8.18 14.26
N PHE A 99 -8.21 8.51 14.00
CA PHE A 99 -8.69 9.88 13.87
C PHE A 99 -9.74 10.24 14.94
N PRO A 100 -9.93 11.54 15.24
CA PRO A 100 -11.05 11.99 16.07
C PRO A 100 -12.40 11.48 15.53
N PRO A 101 -13.38 11.15 16.40
CA PRO A 101 -14.62 10.49 15.99
C PRO A 101 -15.39 11.20 14.86
N GLU A 102 -15.44 12.53 14.86
CA GLU A 102 -16.11 13.30 13.80
C GLU A 102 -15.43 13.12 12.44
N ARG A 103 -14.09 13.12 12.42
CA ARG A 103 -13.30 12.89 11.21
C ARG A 103 -13.42 11.46 10.72
N ALA A 104 -13.28 10.49 11.62
CA ALA A 104 -13.46 9.07 11.32
C ALA A 104 -14.85 8.80 10.72
N LEU A 105 -15.90 9.37 11.30
CA LEU A 105 -17.26 9.26 10.79
C LEU A 105 -17.42 9.91 9.40
N SER A 106 -16.82 11.08 9.17
CA SER A 106 -16.84 11.76 7.87
C SER A 106 -16.23 10.88 6.77
N LEU A 107 -15.05 10.30 7.03
CA LEU A 107 -14.39 9.37 6.11
C LEU A 107 -15.21 8.09 5.91
N ALA A 108 -15.69 7.48 6.99
CA ALA A 108 -16.47 6.25 6.96
C ALA A 108 -17.75 6.39 6.12
N LYS A 109 -18.44 7.55 6.21
CA LYS A 109 -19.65 7.83 5.41
C LYS A 109 -19.40 7.85 3.91
N ARG A 110 -18.17 8.17 3.49
CA ARG A 110 -17.77 8.21 2.08
C ARG A 110 -17.30 6.85 1.57
N LEU A 111 -17.24 5.81 2.40
CA LEU A 111 -16.78 4.48 1.99
C LEU A 111 -17.95 3.51 1.76
N GLU A 112 -17.81 2.71 0.73
CA GLU A 112 -18.55 1.47 0.52
C GLU A 112 -17.53 0.34 0.41
N ILE A 113 -17.34 -0.43 1.48
CA ILE A 113 -16.32 -1.46 1.54
C ILE A 113 -16.87 -2.79 1.03
N HIS A 114 -16.15 -3.41 0.10
CA HIS A 114 -16.40 -4.75 -0.41
C HIS A 114 -15.18 -5.63 -0.14
N TYR A 115 -15.38 -6.72 0.61
CA TYR A 115 -14.30 -7.65 0.90
C TYR A 115 -14.19 -8.72 -0.18
N THR A 116 -12.97 -9.06 -0.59
CA THR A 116 -12.75 -10.25 -1.42
C THR A 116 -13.07 -11.52 -0.63
N PRO A 117 -13.46 -12.62 -1.31
CA PRO A 117 -13.65 -13.91 -0.65
C PRO A 117 -12.39 -14.36 0.10
N LYS A 118 -12.55 -15.09 1.22
CA LYS A 118 -11.43 -15.53 2.08
C LYS A 118 -10.34 -16.36 1.36
N HIS A 119 -10.66 -16.95 0.21
CA HIS A 119 -9.73 -17.69 -0.64
C HIS A 119 -9.80 -17.19 -2.10
N GLY A 120 -9.94 -15.87 -2.28
CA GLY A 120 -10.05 -15.23 -3.59
C GLY A 120 -8.73 -14.73 -4.19
N SER A 121 -7.59 -15.05 -3.58
CA SER A 121 -6.24 -14.82 -4.10
C SER A 121 -5.81 -15.92 -5.07
#